data_AF-A0A382UUG4-F1
#
_entry.id   AF-A0A382UUG4-F1
#
_cell.length_a   1.000
_cell.length_b   1.000
_cell.length_c   1.000
_cell.angle_alpha   90.00
_cell.angle_beta   90.00
_cell.angle_gamma   90.00
#
_symmetry.space_group_name_H-M   'P 1'
#
loop_
_entity.id
_entity.type
_entity.pdbx_description
1 polymer ?
#
loop_
_entity_poly.entity_id
_entity_poly.type
_entity_poly.pdbx_seq_one_letter_code
_entity_poly.pdbx_strand_id
1 'polypeptide(L)'
;MKLKSLIKVLILSIILISCSSDDNDNDDTPPNADSFASINELKESLKPAAYVVTDVDPTQSFTINGPDGVQITCQENVIIDANGAVVTSPVDIALTEYLTPDKMILGNAQTTSNGQLLVTGGSFELDITDSSGTSLNTMPGVGCFCNFDVQTDPGSYGPQMMPFQGTRTTTNGAETVDWALGGMEGGMTTGADQTPLFNSWGVDVGLTNCDVLYNLVTGDATQFEVTLDDAVVYSNSTTTVWMFIEDFPS
;
A
#
# COMPACT_ATOMS: atom_id res chain seq x y z
N MET A 1 66.63 6.81 -29.90
CA MET A 1 65.17 6.61 -30.12
C MET A 1 64.52 7.98 -30.36
N LYS A 2 63.44 8.11 -31.15
CA LYS A 2 63.00 9.43 -31.65
C LYS A 2 62.14 10.21 -30.64
N LEU A 3 62.44 11.51 -30.46
CA LEU A 3 61.77 12.45 -29.55
C LEU A 3 60.22 12.48 -29.68
N LYS A 4 59.70 12.22 -30.89
CA LYS A 4 58.26 12.10 -31.19
C LYS A 4 57.54 10.98 -30.40
N SER A 5 58.26 10.08 -29.73
CA SER A 5 57.67 9.01 -28.92
C SER A 5 57.43 9.40 -27.45
N LEU A 6 58.17 10.36 -26.90
CA LEU A 6 57.98 10.80 -25.50
C LEU A 6 56.69 11.63 -25.33
N ILE A 7 56.43 12.51 -26.30
CA ILE A 7 55.25 13.40 -26.32
C ILE A 7 53.93 12.61 -26.26
N LYS A 8 53.88 11.40 -26.83
CA LYS A 8 52.67 10.56 -26.80
C LYS A 8 52.36 9.95 -25.43
N VAL A 9 53.36 9.78 -24.56
CA VAL A 9 53.15 9.26 -23.20
C VAL A 9 52.63 10.36 -22.28
N LEU A 10 53.20 11.57 -22.39
CA LEU A 10 52.84 12.71 -21.55
C LEU A 10 51.39 13.17 -21.72
N ILE A 11 50.82 13.05 -22.93
CA ILE A 11 49.44 13.46 -23.23
C ILE A 11 48.40 12.50 -22.63
N LEU A 12 48.74 11.22 -22.42
CA LEU A 12 47.80 10.21 -21.92
C LEU A 12 47.61 10.28 -20.38
N SER A 13 48.56 10.88 -19.66
CA SER A 13 48.56 10.94 -18.19
C SER A 13 47.76 12.10 -17.57
N ILE A 14 47.20 13.01 -18.39
CA ILE A 14 46.52 14.23 -17.91
C ILE A 14 45.00 14.02 -17.73
N ILE A 15 44.43 12.96 -18.30
CA ILE A 15 42.97 12.72 -18.35
C ILE A 15 42.43 12.12 -17.01
N LEU A 16 43.31 11.79 -16.05
CA LEU A 16 42.93 11.15 -14.78
C LEU A 16 42.86 12.12 -13.57
N ILE A 17 42.93 13.43 -13.80
CA ILE A 17 42.75 14.45 -12.74
C ILE A 17 41.82 15.56 -13.26
N SER A 18 40.53 15.25 -13.38
CA SER A 18 39.48 16.24 -13.66
C SER A 18 38.11 15.84 -13.08
N CYS A 19 38.11 15.26 -11.88
CA CYS A 19 37.02 15.42 -10.93
C CYS A 19 37.61 16.10 -9.68
N SER A 20 37.86 17.40 -9.77
CA SER A 20 37.67 18.25 -8.61
C SER A 20 36.17 18.31 -8.37
N SER A 21 35.71 17.95 -7.17
CA SER A 21 34.48 18.55 -6.66
C SER A 21 34.81 20.01 -6.38
N ASP A 22 34.54 20.89 -7.34
CA ASP A 22 34.51 22.31 -7.08
C ASP A 22 33.22 22.59 -6.31
N ASP A 23 33.26 22.36 -4.99
CA ASP A 23 32.20 22.63 -4.02
C ASP A 23 32.01 24.15 -3.85
N ASN A 24 31.61 24.80 -4.95
CA ASN A 24 31.38 26.24 -5.10
C ASN A 24 30.10 26.56 -5.86
N ASP A 25 29.32 25.56 -6.28
CA ASP A 25 27.89 25.73 -6.55
C ASP A 25 27.18 26.06 -5.23
N ASN A 26 27.26 27.34 -4.84
CA ASN A 26 26.29 27.98 -3.97
C ASN A 26 25.00 28.22 -4.76
N ASP A 27 24.50 27.18 -5.45
CA ASP A 27 23.15 27.17 -6.00
C ASP A 27 22.18 26.82 -4.84
N ASP A 28 22.20 27.73 -3.85
CA ASP A 28 21.41 27.73 -2.62
C ASP A 28 19.91 27.97 -2.91
N THR A 29 19.48 27.73 -4.16
CA THR A 29 18.09 27.44 -4.46
C THR A 29 17.72 26.16 -3.71
N PRO A 30 16.75 26.20 -2.79
CA PRO A 30 16.26 24.97 -2.19
C PRO A 30 15.74 24.06 -3.32
N PRO A 31 15.89 22.73 -3.20
CA PRO A 31 15.40 21.81 -4.22
C PRO A 31 13.93 22.11 -4.49
N ASN A 32 13.55 22.16 -5.77
CA ASN A 32 12.17 22.46 -6.18
C ASN A 32 11.25 21.29 -5.80
N ALA A 33 10.83 21.31 -4.54
CA ALA A 33 10.07 20.29 -3.84
C ALA A 33 8.82 20.93 -3.21
N ASP A 34 7.73 20.17 -3.17
CA ASP A 34 6.45 20.65 -2.67
C ASP A 34 6.49 20.93 -1.15
N SER A 35 5.93 22.07 -0.75
CA SER A 35 5.89 22.52 0.64
C SER A 35 4.53 22.23 1.27
N PHE A 36 4.49 21.33 2.25
CA PHE A 36 3.29 20.95 2.99
C PHE A 36 3.22 21.69 4.33
N ALA A 37 2.03 22.13 4.75
CA ALA A 37 1.83 22.81 6.04
C ALA A 37 1.81 21.84 7.23
N SER A 38 1.74 20.52 7.00
CA SER A 38 1.89 19.49 8.04
C SER A 38 2.35 18.13 7.48
N ILE A 39 2.85 17.26 8.37
CA ILE A 39 3.13 15.85 8.04
C ILE A 39 1.87 15.09 7.63
N ASN A 40 0.69 15.48 8.13
CA ASN A 40 -0.56 14.85 7.73
C ASN A 40 -0.93 15.23 6.29
N GLU A 41 -0.77 16.50 5.90
CA GLU A 41 -0.99 16.94 4.52
C GLU A 41 -0.03 16.26 3.53
N LEU A 42 1.25 16.11 3.91
CA LEU A 42 2.20 15.28 3.17
C LEU A 42 1.69 13.83 3.02
N LYS A 43 1.23 13.19 4.10
CA LYS A 43 0.71 11.82 4.07
C LYS A 43 -0.52 11.70 3.16
N GLU A 44 -1.51 12.59 3.28
CA GLU A 44 -2.69 12.59 2.41
C GLU A 44 -2.32 12.84 0.93
N SER A 45 -1.31 13.67 0.64
CA SER A 45 -0.83 13.90 -0.73
C SER A 45 -0.07 12.71 -1.34
N LEU A 46 0.45 11.81 -0.50
CA LEU A 46 1.23 10.64 -0.90
C LEU A 46 0.37 9.36 -1.02
N LYS A 47 -0.80 9.30 -0.37
CA LYS A 47 -1.70 8.16 -0.46
C LYS A 47 -2.05 7.85 -1.94
N PRO A 48 -2.06 6.57 -2.35
CA PRO A 48 -2.62 6.17 -3.64
C PRO A 48 -4.04 6.73 -3.81
N ALA A 49 -4.31 7.31 -4.99
CA ALA A 49 -5.60 7.90 -5.29
C ALA A 49 -6.62 6.81 -5.64
N ALA A 50 -7.84 6.94 -5.11
CA ALA A 50 -8.93 6.01 -5.41
C ALA A 50 -9.34 6.09 -6.89
N TYR A 51 -9.53 4.93 -7.52
CA TYR A 51 -10.23 4.80 -8.79
C TYR A 51 -11.74 4.87 -8.55
N VAL A 52 -12.39 5.91 -9.08
CA VAL A 52 -13.81 6.20 -8.85
C VAL A 52 -14.65 5.88 -10.09
N VAL A 53 -15.76 5.19 -9.90
CA VAL A 53 -16.79 4.90 -10.91
C VAL A 53 -18.15 5.34 -10.36
N THR A 54 -18.81 6.26 -11.07
CA THR A 54 -20.09 6.86 -10.64
C THR A 54 -21.29 6.27 -11.37
N ASP A 55 -22.50 6.52 -10.85
CA ASP A 55 -23.79 6.13 -11.45
C ASP A 55 -23.93 4.60 -11.71
N VAL A 56 -23.31 3.75 -10.89
CA VAL A 56 -23.39 2.29 -11.00
C VAL A 56 -24.79 1.82 -10.56
N ASP A 57 -25.44 0.96 -11.35
CA ASP A 57 -26.75 0.38 -11.04
C ASP A 57 -26.60 -0.88 -10.15
N PRO A 58 -26.94 -0.83 -8.84
CA PRO A 58 -26.82 -1.98 -7.94
C PRO A 58 -27.93 -3.03 -8.15
N THR A 59 -28.95 -2.77 -8.98
CA THR A 59 -30.03 -3.73 -9.26
C THR A 59 -29.63 -4.79 -10.29
N GLN A 60 -28.43 -4.68 -10.85
CA GLN A 60 -27.80 -5.62 -11.77
C GLN A 60 -26.43 -6.05 -11.21
N SER A 61 -25.90 -7.19 -11.67
CA SER A 61 -24.54 -7.62 -11.30
C SER A 61 -23.51 -6.77 -12.06
N PHE A 62 -22.47 -6.28 -11.38
CA PHE A 62 -21.46 -5.38 -11.95
C PHE A 62 -20.04 -5.79 -11.57
N THR A 63 -19.07 -5.34 -12.38
CA THR A 63 -17.64 -5.56 -12.16
C THR A 63 -16.86 -4.25 -12.32
N ILE A 64 -16.12 -3.87 -11.27
CA ILE A 64 -15.11 -2.81 -11.30
C ILE A 64 -13.73 -3.46 -11.49
N ASN A 65 -12.87 -2.85 -12.30
CA ASN A 65 -11.48 -3.27 -12.46
C ASN A 65 -10.61 -2.04 -12.14
N GLY A 66 -9.81 -2.12 -11.07
CA GLY A 66 -8.86 -1.08 -10.71
C GLY A 66 -7.68 -1.01 -11.69
N PRO A 67 -7.01 0.14 -11.81
CA PRO A 67 -5.83 0.32 -12.65
C PRO A 67 -4.65 -0.61 -12.32
N ASP A 68 -4.50 -1.07 -11.07
CA ASP A 68 -3.34 -1.88 -10.65
C ASP A 68 -3.59 -3.41 -10.66
N GLY A 69 -4.85 -3.85 -10.68
CA GLY A 69 -5.23 -5.25 -10.94
C GLY A 69 -6.37 -5.81 -10.11
N VAL A 70 -6.90 -5.07 -9.12
CA VAL A 70 -8.03 -5.52 -8.30
C VAL A 70 -9.32 -5.49 -9.12
N GLN A 71 -9.88 -6.67 -9.35
CA GLN A 71 -11.21 -6.82 -9.90
C GLN A 71 -12.21 -7.10 -8.77
N ILE A 72 -13.18 -6.21 -8.58
CA ILE A 72 -14.32 -6.39 -7.67
C ILE A 72 -15.56 -6.72 -8.52
N THR A 73 -16.22 -7.84 -8.26
CA THR A 73 -17.50 -8.21 -8.87
C THR A 73 -18.57 -8.37 -7.80
N CYS A 74 -19.63 -7.57 -7.88
CA CYS A 74 -20.77 -7.61 -6.98
C CYS A 74 -21.99 -8.21 -7.71
N GLN A 75 -22.78 -9.03 -7.01
CA GLN A 75 -24.04 -9.54 -7.56
C GLN A 75 -25.14 -8.48 -7.49
N GLU A 76 -26.21 -8.67 -8.25
CA GLU A 76 -27.40 -7.83 -8.18
C GLU A 76 -27.99 -7.78 -6.75
N ASN A 77 -28.41 -6.58 -6.32
CA ASN A 77 -29.12 -6.33 -5.06
C ASN A 77 -28.32 -6.64 -3.77
N VAL A 78 -26.98 -6.76 -3.84
CA VAL A 78 -26.13 -6.98 -2.63
C VAL A 78 -25.76 -5.69 -1.88
N ILE A 79 -26.02 -4.51 -2.45
CA ILE A 79 -25.73 -3.22 -1.78
C ILE A 79 -26.89 -2.84 -0.87
N ILE A 80 -26.60 -2.50 0.39
CA ILE A 80 -27.58 -2.19 1.43
C ILE A 80 -27.27 -0.87 2.14
N ASP A 81 -28.32 -0.21 2.63
CA ASP A 81 -28.20 0.94 3.52
C ASP A 81 -27.84 0.52 4.97
N ALA A 82 -27.64 1.50 5.84
CA ALA A 82 -27.36 1.26 7.26
C ALA A 82 -28.52 0.59 8.06
N ASN A 83 -29.69 0.40 7.45
CA ASN A 83 -30.83 -0.31 8.03
C ASN A 83 -30.95 -1.76 7.49
N GLY A 84 -30.11 -2.16 6.53
CA GLY A 84 -30.19 -3.45 5.85
C GLY A 84 -31.21 -3.50 4.71
N ALA A 85 -31.69 -2.35 4.23
CA ALA A 85 -32.57 -2.28 3.06
C ALA A 85 -31.73 -2.24 1.76
N VAL A 86 -32.12 -3.03 0.76
CA VAL A 86 -31.47 -3.05 -0.56
C VAL A 86 -31.56 -1.69 -1.22
N VAL A 87 -30.41 -1.18 -1.69
CA VAL A 87 -30.31 0.06 -2.45
C VAL A 87 -30.62 -0.23 -3.92
N THR A 88 -31.55 0.53 -4.50
CA THR A 88 -31.98 0.41 -5.91
C THR A 88 -31.81 1.70 -6.71
N SER A 89 -31.25 2.75 -6.10
CA SER A 89 -30.76 3.95 -6.78
C SER A 89 -29.31 3.74 -7.22
N PRO A 90 -28.82 4.49 -8.22
CA PRO A 90 -27.40 4.46 -8.57
C PRO A 90 -26.49 4.78 -7.36
N VAL A 91 -25.32 4.16 -7.37
CA VAL A 91 -24.27 4.29 -6.34
C VAL A 91 -22.95 4.68 -6.98
N ASP A 92 -22.12 5.40 -6.23
CA ASP A 92 -20.75 5.72 -6.59
C ASP A 92 -19.81 4.78 -5.83
N ILE A 93 -18.78 4.28 -6.51
CA ILE A 93 -17.82 3.31 -5.98
C ILE A 93 -16.41 3.88 -6.10
N ALA A 94 -15.64 3.79 -5.02
CA ALA A 94 -14.23 4.15 -5.01
C ALA A 94 -13.37 2.93 -4.57
N LEU A 95 -12.33 2.63 -5.34
CA LEU A 95 -11.42 1.51 -5.12
C LEU A 95 -9.99 2.04 -5.01
N THR A 96 -9.36 1.87 -3.85
CA THR A 96 -7.96 2.27 -3.63
C THR A 96 -7.08 1.03 -3.53
N GLU A 97 -6.01 0.97 -4.32
CA GLU A 97 -5.18 -0.22 -4.47
C GLU A 97 -3.80 -0.05 -3.78
N TYR A 98 -3.45 -1.02 -2.94
CA TYR A 98 -2.20 -1.08 -2.18
C TYR A 98 -1.49 -2.41 -2.45
N LEU A 99 -1.36 -2.79 -3.73
CA LEU A 99 -0.84 -4.11 -4.13
C LEU A 99 0.69 -4.25 -4.02
N THR A 100 1.43 -3.14 -3.91
CA THR A 100 2.90 -3.12 -3.85
C THR A 100 3.41 -2.49 -2.54
N PRO A 101 4.61 -2.86 -2.05
CA PRO A 101 5.10 -2.40 -0.74
C PRO A 101 5.18 -0.88 -0.60
N ASP A 102 5.54 -0.16 -1.66
CA ASP A 102 5.53 1.31 -1.70
C ASP A 102 4.12 1.87 -1.52
N LYS A 103 3.12 1.33 -2.22
CA LYS A 103 1.72 1.76 -2.08
C LYS A 103 1.14 1.44 -0.72
N MET A 104 1.53 0.34 -0.07
CA MET A 104 1.13 0.06 1.31
C MET A 104 1.76 1.03 2.32
N ILE A 105 3.04 1.39 2.13
CA ILE A 105 3.75 2.37 2.96
C ILE A 105 3.12 3.77 2.82
N LEU A 106 2.86 4.21 1.57
CA LEU A 106 2.29 5.52 1.26
C LEU A 106 0.80 5.59 1.63
N GLY A 107 0.06 4.50 1.43
CA GLY A 107 -1.34 4.31 1.82
C GLY A 107 -1.57 4.15 3.33
N ASN A 108 -0.49 4.05 4.12
CA ASN A 108 -0.53 3.82 5.57
C ASN A 108 -1.22 2.50 5.98
N ALA A 109 -1.19 1.50 5.10
CA ALA A 109 -1.78 0.17 5.29
C ALA A 109 -0.78 -0.79 5.97
N GLN A 110 -0.49 -0.59 7.26
CA GLN A 110 0.54 -1.37 7.97
C GLN A 110 0.11 -2.82 8.20
N THR A 111 1.03 -3.78 8.03
CA THR A 111 0.76 -5.23 8.09
C THR A 111 0.79 -5.80 9.52
N THR A 112 -0.10 -5.30 10.39
CA THR A 112 -0.20 -5.74 11.80
C THR A 112 -1.55 -6.31 12.18
N SER A 113 -1.55 -7.42 12.92
CA SER A 113 -2.73 -8.01 13.58
C SER A 113 -2.43 -8.25 15.05
N ASN A 114 -3.14 -7.57 15.95
CA ASN A 114 -2.99 -7.68 17.40
C ASN A 114 -1.53 -7.49 17.87
N GLY A 115 -0.74 -6.69 17.16
CA GLY A 115 0.69 -6.47 17.40
C GLY A 115 1.63 -7.55 16.86
N GLN A 116 1.12 -8.59 16.19
CA GLN A 116 1.91 -9.50 15.36
C GLN A 116 2.05 -8.94 13.94
N LEU A 117 3.17 -9.22 13.27
CA LEU A 117 3.35 -8.89 11.86
C LEU A 117 2.59 -9.88 10.96
N LEU A 118 2.33 -9.45 9.72
CA LEU A 118 1.72 -10.25 8.66
C LEU A 118 2.63 -10.25 7.43
N VAL A 119 2.67 -11.38 6.72
CA VAL A 119 3.18 -11.41 5.34
C VAL A 119 2.00 -11.16 4.41
N THR A 120 2.10 -10.11 3.59
CA THR A 120 1.02 -9.61 2.73
C THR A 120 1.26 -9.95 1.25
N GLY A 121 0.16 -10.21 0.53
CA GLY A 121 0.06 -10.34 -0.91
C GLY A 121 -0.32 -9.03 -1.64
N GLY A 122 -0.53 -7.95 -0.87
CA GLY A 122 -1.18 -6.73 -1.31
C GLY A 122 -2.59 -6.56 -0.72
N SER A 123 -3.01 -5.32 -0.55
CA SER A 123 -4.33 -4.95 0.00
C SER A 123 -5.07 -3.92 -0.85
N PHE A 124 -6.35 -3.69 -0.55
CA PHE A 124 -7.17 -2.66 -1.17
C PHE A 124 -8.22 -2.11 -0.20
N GLU A 125 -8.85 -1.01 -0.58
CA GLU A 125 -10.00 -0.42 0.07
C GLU A 125 -11.15 -0.22 -0.91
N LEU A 126 -12.36 -0.62 -0.50
CA LEU A 126 -13.60 -0.49 -1.27
C LEU A 126 -14.60 0.40 -0.54
N ASP A 127 -14.81 1.62 -1.02
CA ASP A 127 -15.88 2.51 -0.56
C ASP A 127 -17.06 2.49 -1.54
N ILE A 128 -18.28 2.52 -1.00
CA ILE A 128 -19.52 2.60 -1.77
C ILE A 128 -20.43 3.65 -1.12
N THR A 129 -20.92 4.61 -1.91
CA THR A 129 -21.78 5.70 -1.43
C THR A 129 -23.02 5.88 -2.31
N ASP A 130 -24.10 6.40 -1.74
CA ASP A 130 -25.20 6.94 -2.55
C ASP A 130 -24.83 8.29 -3.18
N SER A 131 -25.68 8.80 -4.07
CA SER A 131 -25.52 10.11 -4.72
C SER A 131 -25.61 11.34 -3.79
N SER A 132 -25.75 11.14 -2.47
CA SER A 132 -25.59 12.19 -1.45
C SER A 132 -24.22 12.14 -0.73
N GLY A 133 -23.40 11.13 -1.03
CA GLY A 133 -22.15 10.83 -0.31
C GLY A 133 -22.36 10.05 0.98
N THR A 134 -23.54 9.44 1.19
CA THR A 134 -23.79 8.59 2.36
C THR A 134 -23.22 7.19 2.12
N SER A 135 -22.35 6.72 3.01
CA SER A 135 -21.76 5.38 2.96
C SER A 135 -22.81 4.27 3.01
N LEU A 136 -22.62 3.27 2.16
CA LEU A 136 -23.42 2.05 2.05
C LEU A 136 -22.58 0.84 2.47
N ASN A 137 -23.20 -0.33 2.62
CA ASN A 137 -22.51 -1.59 2.97
C ASN A 137 -22.87 -2.68 1.96
N THR A 138 -22.16 -3.80 1.98
CA THR A 138 -22.59 -5.00 1.25
C THR A 138 -23.45 -5.92 2.15
N MET A 139 -24.18 -6.84 1.55
CA MET A 139 -25.03 -7.79 2.28
C MET A 139 -24.15 -8.83 3.02
N PRO A 140 -24.20 -8.91 4.38
CA PRO A 140 -23.28 -9.73 5.15
C PRO A 140 -23.33 -11.22 4.77
N GLY A 141 -22.16 -11.82 4.54
CA GLY A 141 -22.05 -13.23 4.12
C GLY A 141 -22.40 -13.51 2.65
N VAL A 142 -22.72 -12.48 1.86
CA VAL A 142 -22.81 -12.54 0.40
C VAL A 142 -21.71 -11.67 -0.20
N GLY A 143 -21.69 -10.39 0.19
CA GLY A 143 -20.69 -9.40 -0.20
C GLY A 143 -20.50 -9.27 -1.71
N CYS A 144 -19.29 -8.82 -2.07
CA CYS A 144 -18.74 -8.92 -3.41
C CYS A 144 -17.65 -10.01 -3.47
N PHE A 145 -17.19 -10.31 -4.68
CA PHE A 145 -16.03 -11.16 -4.97
C PHE A 145 -14.85 -10.28 -5.41
N CYS A 146 -13.65 -10.50 -4.88
CA CYS A 146 -12.43 -9.88 -5.39
C CYS A 146 -11.46 -10.92 -5.99
N ASN A 147 -10.65 -10.48 -6.95
CA ASN A 147 -9.41 -11.16 -7.33
C ASN A 147 -8.33 -10.16 -7.78
N PHE A 148 -7.06 -10.51 -7.57
CA PHE A 148 -5.89 -9.81 -8.09
C PHE A 148 -4.66 -10.73 -8.14
N ASP A 149 -3.74 -10.48 -9.08
CA ASP A 149 -2.40 -11.09 -9.06
C ASP A 149 -1.60 -10.50 -7.89
N VAL A 150 -0.95 -11.34 -7.09
CA VAL A 150 -0.11 -10.92 -5.97
C VAL A 150 1.19 -10.32 -6.48
N GLN A 151 1.45 -9.05 -6.13
CA GLN A 151 2.58 -8.25 -6.62
C GLN A 151 3.72 -8.09 -5.58
N THR A 152 3.59 -8.73 -4.42
CA THR A 152 4.65 -8.90 -3.42
C THR A 152 5.34 -10.27 -3.57
N ASP A 153 6.41 -10.53 -2.81
CA ASP A 153 6.95 -11.88 -2.63
C ASP A 153 6.52 -12.45 -1.26
N PRO A 154 5.48 -13.31 -1.20
CA PRO A 154 5.07 -13.99 0.03
C PRO A 154 5.92 -15.24 0.34
N GLY A 155 6.90 -15.57 -0.51
CA GLY A 155 7.80 -16.72 -0.35
C GLY A 155 7.07 -18.04 -0.12
N SER A 156 7.53 -18.78 0.89
CA SER A 156 6.93 -20.06 1.30
C SER A 156 5.56 -19.93 1.98
N TYR A 157 5.12 -18.72 2.36
CA TYR A 157 3.89 -18.49 3.11
C TYR A 157 2.66 -18.29 2.21
N GLY A 158 2.85 -18.07 0.91
CA GLY A 158 1.76 -17.90 -0.07
C GLY A 158 0.62 -18.91 0.06
N PRO A 159 0.86 -20.23 0.13
CA PRO A 159 -0.19 -21.25 0.29
C PRO A 159 -0.97 -21.21 1.63
N GLN A 160 -0.64 -20.29 2.54
CA GLN A 160 -1.29 -20.10 3.84
C GLN A 160 -2.05 -18.76 3.94
N MET A 161 -2.04 -17.96 2.87
CA MET A 161 -2.68 -16.64 2.85
C MET A 161 -4.20 -16.73 2.76
N MET A 162 -4.86 -15.84 3.50
CA MET A 162 -6.31 -15.76 3.69
C MET A 162 -6.76 -14.29 3.60
N PRO A 163 -8.06 -14.02 3.40
CA PRO A 163 -8.60 -12.66 3.50
C PRO A 163 -8.60 -12.15 4.95
N PHE A 164 -8.02 -10.97 5.16
CA PHE A 164 -8.10 -10.21 6.40
C PHE A 164 -8.88 -8.90 6.15
N GLN A 165 -9.65 -8.47 7.15
CA GLN A 165 -10.38 -7.20 7.16
C GLN A 165 -9.63 -6.19 8.04
N GLY A 166 -9.43 -4.97 7.54
CA GLY A 166 -8.65 -3.93 8.21
C GLY A 166 -9.52 -2.96 8.99
N THR A 167 -9.18 -2.68 10.24
CA THR A 167 -9.82 -1.64 11.06
C THR A 167 -8.86 -0.49 11.27
N ARG A 168 -9.21 0.71 10.78
CA ARG A 168 -8.48 1.94 11.11
C ARG A 168 -8.75 2.36 12.56
N THR A 169 -7.68 2.71 13.26
CA THR A 169 -7.69 3.24 14.62
C THR A 169 -6.79 4.48 14.69
N THR A 170 -7.10 5.44 15.56
CA THR A 170 -6.22 6.62 15.77
C THR A 170 -5.45 6.48 17.08
N THR A 171 -4.23 5.96 17.00
CA THR A 171 -3.34 5.79 18.16
C THR A 171 -2.40 7.00 18.28
N ASN A 172 -2.45 7.71 19.42
CA ASN A 172 -1.63 8.92 19.69
C ASN A 172 -1.70 10.02 18.60
N GLY A 173 -2.79 10.08 17.83
CA GLY A 173 -2.94 11.04 16.72
C GLY A 173 -2.25 10.63 15.42
N ALA A 174 -1.83 9.37 15.29
CA ALA A 174 -1.50 8.73 14.02
C ALA A 174 -2.59 7.70 13.68
N GLU A 175 -2.86 7.50 12.39
CA GLU A 175 -3.71 6.41 11.92
C GLU A 175 -2.93 5.10 11.85
N THR A 176 -3.51 4.04 12.39
CA THR A 176 -2.96 2.67 12.43
C THR A 176 -4.02 1.67 12.02
N VAL A 177 -3.70 0.77 11.09
CA VAL A 177 -4.55 -0.36 10.70
C VAL A 177 -4.22 -1.58 11.56
N ASP A 178 -5.24 -2.18 12.17
CA ASP A 178 -5.16 -3.52 12.74
C ASP A 178 -6.03 -4.47 11.90
N TRP A 179 -5.43 -5.57 11.44
CA TRP A 179 -6.10 -6.56 10.59
C TRP A 179 -6.64 -7.72 11.42
N ALA A 180 -7.82 -8.24 11.07
CA ALA A 180 -8.39 -9.44 11.66
C ALA A 180 -8.89 -10.40 10.58
N LEU A 181 -8.97 -11.70 10.89
CA LEU A 181 -9.70 -12.65 10.06
C LEU A 181 -11.18 -12.27 10.09
N GLY A 182 -11.70 -11.82 8.94
CA GLY A 182 -13.06 -11.34 8.80
C GLY A 182 -14.08 -12.45 8.51
N GLY A 183 -15.28 -12.06 8.08
CA GLY A 183 -16.30 -12.99 7.57
C GLY A 183 -16.11 -13.43 6.11
N MET A 184 -14.96 -13.09 5.52
CA MET A 184 -14.59 -13.38 4.13
C MET A 184 -14.07 -14.82 3.98
N GLU A 185 -14.37 -15.47 2.86
CA GLU A 185 -13.80 -16.76 2.47
C GLU A 185 -12.86 -16.58 1.27
N GLY A 186 -11.71 -17.26 1.24
CA GLY A 186 -10.77 -17.11 0.12
C GLY A 186 -9.33 -17.44 0.48
N GLY A 187 -8.40 -17.00 -0.36
CA GLY A 187 -6.97 -17.15 -0.16
C GLY A 187 -6.17 -17.08 -1.46
N MET A 188 -4.94 -17.60 -1.42
CA MET A 188 -4.06 -17.69 -2.58
C MET A 188 -4.30 -18.95 -3.42
N THR A 189 -4.32 -18.76 -4.74
CA THR A 189 -4.51 -19.78 -5.77
C THR A 189 -3.48 -19.59 -6.90
N THR A 190 -3.72 -20.18 -8.08
CA THR A 190 -2.82 -20.06 -9.23
C THR A 190 -3.62 -19.61 -10.45
N GLY A 191 -3.19 -18.51 -11.07
CA GLY A 191 -3.77 -17.95 -12.28
C GLY A 191 -3.64 -18.86 -13.51
N ALA A 192 -4.37 -18.54 -14.57
CA ALA A 192 -4.43 -19.36 -15.79
C ALA A 192 -3.10 -19.40 -16.60
N ASP A 193 -2.21 -18.45 -16.31
CA ASP A 193 -0.85 -18.31 -16.83
C ASP A 193 0.23 -18.70 -15.80
N GLN A 194 -0.18 -19.25 -14.66
CA GLN A 194 0.63 -19.66 -13.50
C GLN A 194 1.13 -18.54 -12.57
N THR A 195 0.54 -17.34 -12.57
CA THR A 195 0.75 -16.34 -11.50
C THR A 195 0.21 -16.82 -10.14
N PRO A 196 0.71 -16.28 -9.00
CA PRO A 196 0.01 -16.37 -7.72
C PRO A 196 -1.18 -15.40 -7.72
N LEU A 197 -2.39 -15.94 -7.62
CA LEU A 197 -3.64 -15.17 -7.72
C LEU A 197 -4.38 -15.22 -6.38
N PHE A 198 -4.63 -14.07 -5.75
CA PHE A 198 -5.52 -13.99 -4.60
C PHE A 198 -6.98 -13.91 -5.07
N ASN A 199 -7.89 -14.61 -4.37
CA ASN A 199 -9.32 -14.47 -4.57
C ASN A 199 -10.09 -14.53 -3.24
N SER A 200 -11.17 -13.78 -3.12
CA SER A 200 -12.03 -13.78 -1.92
C SER A 200 -13.50 -13.53 -2.23
N TRP A 201 -14.38 -14.20 -1.50
CA TRP A 201 -15.84 -14.03 -1.49
C TRP A 201 -16.29 -13.39 -0.17
N GLY A 202 -17.44 -12.72 -0.17
CA GLY A 202 -17.95 -12.02 1.02
C GLY A 202 -17.21 -10.72 1.32
N VAL A 203 -16.52 -10.14 0.33
CA VAL A 203 -15.81 -8.85 0.45
C VAL A 203 -16.82 -7.76 0.75
N ASP A 204 -16.60 -7.03 1.84
CA ASP A 204 -17.43 -5.92 2.28
C ASP A 204 -16.71 -4.58 2.04
N VAL A 205 -17.36 -3.47 2.39
CA VAL A 205 -16.75 -2.13 2.33
C VAL A 205 -15.60 -1.96 3.33
N GLY A 206 -14.69 -1.04 3.01
CA GLY A 206 -13.46 -0.78 3.76
C GLY A 206 -12.27 -1.63 3.30
N LEU A 207 -11.34 -1.88 4.23
CA LEU A 207 -10.03 -2.48 3.95
C LEU A 207 -10.05 -4.01 3.88
N THR A 208 -9.48 -4.58 2.82
CA THR A 208 -9.25 -6.02 2.62
C THR A 208 -7.78 -6.30 2.26
N ASN A 209 -7.16 -7.32 2.87
CA ASN A 209 -5.77 -7.72 2.59
C ASN A 209 -5.66 -9.24 2.35
N CYS A 210 -4.75 -9.64 1.48
CA CYS A 210 -4.27 -11.01 1.33
C CYS A 210 -3.13 -11.24 2.33
N ASP A 211 -3.39 -11.82 3.50
CA ASP A 211 -2.42 -11.88 4.60
C ASP A 211 -2.25 -13.30 5.18
N VAL A 212 -1.13 -13.49 5.89
CA VAL A 212 -0.92 -14.63 6.79
C VAL A 212 -0.22 -14.20 8.07
N LEU A 213 -0.69 -14.70 9.21
CA LEU A 213 -0.16 -14.42 10.56
C LEU A 213 1.29 -14.91 10.71
N TYR A 214 2.24 -13.96 10.74
CA TYR A 214 3.66 -14.22 10.90
C TYR A 214 4.01 -14.35 12.39
N ASN A 215 3.78 -15.55 12.95
CA ASN A 215 4.26 -15.91 14.31
C ASN A 215 5.78 -16.12 14.35
N LEU A 216 6.53 -15.13 13.85
CA LEU A 216 7.99 -15.10 13.75
C LEU A 216 8.66 -14.51 15.01
N VAL A 217 7.88 -13.99 15.97
CA VAL A 217 8.36 -13.57 17.30
C VAL A 217 8.62 -14.81 18.17
N THR A 218 9.50 -15.70 17.69
CA THR A 218 10.04 -16.85 18.43
C THR A 218 11.42 -16.52 19.01
N GLY A 219 11.51 -15.37 19.66
CA GLY A 219 12.73 -14.78 20.21
C GLY A 219 12.48 -13.33 20.63
N ASP A 220 13.53 -12.65 21.09
CA ASP A 220 13.49 -11.19 21.26
C ASP A 220 13.46 -10.52 19.87
N ALA A 221 12.55 -9.57 19.67
CA ALA A 221 12.45 -8.86 18.38
C ALA A 221 13.70 -8.01 18.11
N THR A 222 14.14 -7.95 16.85
CA THR A 222 15.24 -7.07 16.43
C THR A 222 14.87 -5.61 16.69
N GLN A 223 15.52 -4.99 17.66
CA GLN A 223 15.29 -3.59 18.01
C GLN A 223 16.16 -2.68 17.14
N PHE A 224 15.53 -1.68 16.55
CA PHE A 224 16.19 -0.60 15.82
C PHE A 224 15.91 0.72 16.54
N GLU A 225 16.96 1.53 16.74
CA GLU A 225 16.85 2.89 17.28
C GLU A 225 17.23 3.88 16.18
N VAL A 226 16.42 4.92 15.99
CA VAL A 226 16.65 5.98 14.99
C VAL A 226 16.71 7.32 15.72
N THR A 227 17.92 7.81 15.90
CA THR A 227 18.19 9.16 16.44
C THR A 227 18.22 10.17 15.31
N LEU A 228 17.62 11.33 15.53
CA LEU A 228 17.71 12.49 14.64
C LEU A 228 18.40 13.62 15.43
N ASP A 229 19.69 13.87 15.15
CA ASP A 229 20.55 14.67 16.02
C ASP A 229 20.05 16.12 16.27
N ASP A 230 19.34 16.71 15.29
CA ASP A 230 18.75 18.05 15.40
C ASP A 230 17.29 18.07 15.94
N ALA A 231 16.67 16.90 16.18
CA ALA A 231 15.26 16.81 16.57
C ALA A 231 15.05 17.02 18.08
N VAL A 232 14.85 18.28 18.49
CA VAL A 232 14.61 18.65 19.90
C VAL A 232 13.24 18.21 20.43
N VAL A 233 12.26 17.94 19.55
CA VAL A 233 10.90 17.49 19.91
C VAL A 233 10.42 16.39 18.96
N TYR A 234 10.48 15.15 19.43
CA TYR A 234 9.88 13.99 18.77
C TYR A 234 8.36 13.98 19.03
N SER A 235 7.56 14.16 17.98
CA SER A 235 6.10 13.99 18.05
C SER A 235 5.56 13.56 16.68
N ASN A 236 4.42 12.89 16.66
CA ASN A 236 3.75 12.42 15.43
C ASN A 236 3.36 13.55 14.45
N SER A 237 3.35 14.81 14.90
CA SER A 237 3.10 15.99 14.05
C SER A 237 4.37 16.72 13.59
N THR A 238 5.53 16.43 14.19
CA THR A 238 6.83 17.04 13.85
C THR A 238 7.85 16.05 13.28
N THR A 239 7.61 14.74 13.41
CA THR A 239 8.53 13.67 13.00
C THR A 239 7.74 12.42 12.65
N THR A 240 8.13 11.75 11.57
CA THR A 240 7.68 10.40 11.23
C THR A 240 8.86 9.66 10.65
N VAL A 241 9.01 8.36 10.96
CA VAL A 241 10.08 7.51 10.43
C VAL A 241 9.42 6.38 9.66
N TRP A 242 9.83 6.19 8.41
CA TRP A 242 9.50 5.00 7.64
C TRP A 242 10.73 4.09 7.61
N MET A 243 10.50 2.78 7.76
CA MET A 243 11.57 1.78 7.77
C MET A 243 11.18 0.66 6.82
N PHE A 244 12.06 0.35 5.89
CA PHE A 244 11.94 -0.78 4.96
C PHE A 244 13.10 -1.74 5.25
N ILE A 245 12.78 -3.03 5.39
CA ILE A 245 13.74 -4.08 5.75
C ILE A 245 13.70 -5.11 4.62
N GLU A 246 14.69 -5.06 3.74
CA GLU A 246 14.79 -5.96 2.57
C GLU A 246 15.17 -7.40 2.93
N ASP A 247 15.79 -7.61 4.10
CA ASP A 247 16.26 -8.91 4.57
C ASP A 247 16.13 -9.01 6.10
N PHE A 248 15.48 -10.08 6.59
CA PHE A 248 15.48 -10.47 7.99
C PHE A 248 16.46 -11.65 8.15
N PRO A 249 17.64 -11.47 8.77
CA PRO A 249 18.61 -12.55 8.91
C PRO A 249 18.06 -13.67 9.80
N SER A 250 17.87 -14.84 9.19
CA SER A 250 17.33 -16.08 9.79
C SER A 250 18.36 -16.92 10.55
#